data_AF-A0A179B315-F1
#
_entry.id   AF-A0A179B315-F1
#
_cell.length_a   1.000
_cell.length_b   1.000
_cell.length_c   1.000
_cell.angle_alpha   90.00
_cell.angle_beta   90.00
_cell.angle_gamma   90.00
#
_symmetry.space_group_name_H-M   'P 1'
#
loop_
_entity.id
_entity.type
_entity.pdbx_description
1 polymer ?
#
loop_
_entity_poly.entity_id
_entity_poly.type
_entity_poly.pdbx_seq_one_letter_code
_entity_poly.pdbx_strand_id
1 'polypeptide(L)'
;MAIFRLDKDQFLRQLNELKQAGDEYEAAKQELSVAVDQAALGINNTQGASSQYSALKELQQFGRPAHVSLVTLDEEMANLSLDQEETIEDLRWSVDSFEFEDEAERQDILSTLDGLSEKFSYTSPKGMSKIHDALNS
;
A
#
# COMPACT_ATOMS: atom_id res chain seq x y z
N MET A 1 -38.47 18.64 5.64
CA MET A 1 -37.13 18.13 6.03
C MET A 1 -37.02 16.70 5.52
N ALA A 2 -36.12 16.45 4.58
CA ALA A 2 -35.84 15.08 4.14
C ALA A 2 -34.82 14.50 5.12
N ILE A 3 -35.22 13.51 5.91
CA ILE A 3 -34.29 12.70 6.69
C ILE A 3 -33.61 11.79 5.66
N PHE A 4 -32.42 12.17 5.21
CA PHE A 4 -31.61 11.33 4.34
C PHE A 4 -31.12 10.17 5.20
N ARG A 5 -31.79 9.02 5.12
CA ARG A 5 -31.37 7.81 5.83
C ARG A 5 -30.21 7.21 5.07
N LEU A 6 -29.07 7.06 5.72
CA LEU A 6 -27.97 6.23 5.22
C LEU A 6 -28.54 4.85 4.87
N ASP A 7 -28.37 4.40 3.62
CA ASP A 7 -28.66 3.01 3.26
C ASP A 7 -27.60 2.15 3.94
N LYS A 8 -27.96 1.67 5.13
CA LYS A 8 -27.10 0.89 6.01
C LYS A 8 -26.55 -0.36 5.33
N ASP A 9 -27.37 -1.03 4.51
CA ASP A 9 -26.94 -2.25 3.82
C ASP A 9 -25.91 -1.92 2.73
N GLN A 10 -26.09 -0.79 2.02
CA GLN A 10 -25.11 -0.32 1.06
C GLN A 10 -23.81 0.11 1.72
N PHE A 11 -23.89 0.87 2.82
CA PHE A 11 -22.72 1.29 3.58
C PHE A 11 -21.92 0.10 4.12
N LEU A 12 -22.59 -0.88 4.72
CA LEU A 12 -21.93 -2.08 5.24
C LEU A 12 -21.31 -2.94 4.13
N ARG A 13 -21.90 -2.99 2.93
CA ARG A 13 -21.27 -3.62 1.77
C ARG A 13 -19.98 -2.91 1.37
N GLN A 14 -20.02 -1.58 1.24
CA GLN A 14 -18.84 -0.79 0.90
C GLN A 14 -17.74 -0.90 1.96
N LEU A 15 -18.11 -0.95 3.25
CA LEU A 15 -17.17 -1.16 4.34
C LEU A 15 -16.49 -2.53 4.26
N ASN A 16 -17.21 -3.58 3.85
CA ASN A 16 -16.64 -4.90 3.63
C ASN A 16 -15.74 -4.97 2.39
N GLU A 17 -16.09 -4.26 1.32
CA GLU A 17 -15.22 -4.11 0.14
C GLU A 17 -13.92 -3.39 0.52
N LEU A 18 -14.02 -2.34 1.32
CA LEU A 18 -12.85 -1.62 1.83
C LEU A 18 -11.99 -2.50 2.76
N LYS A 19 -12.61 -3.34 3.60
CA LYS A 19 -11.91 -4.36 4.40
C LYS A 19 -11.07 -5.30 3.53
N GLN A 20 -11.68 -5.84 2.47
CA GLN A 20 -11.00 -6.72 1.54
C GLN A 20 -9.86 -5.99 0.82
N ALA A 21 -10.09 -4.78 0.35
CA ALA A 21 -9.05 -3.96 -0.28
C ALA A 21 -7.89 -3.69 0.69
N GLY A 22 -8.17 -3.48 1.98
CA GLY A 22 -7.15 -3.33 3.02
C GLY A 22 -6.30 -4.60 3.22
N ASP A 23 -6.92 -5.78 3.17
CA ASP A 23 -6.20 -7.07 3.23
C ASP A 23 -5.28 -7.26 2.01
N GLU A 24 -5.80 -6.95 0.81
CA GLU A 24 -5.04 -7.04 -0.44
C GLU A 24 -3.87 -6.03 -0.45
N TYR A 25 -4.09 -4.81 0.04
CA TYR A 25 -3.06 -3.80 0.15
C TYR A 25 -1.96 -4.20 1.16
N GLU A 26 -2.34 -4.78 2.30
CA GLU A 26 -1.38 -5.29 3.27
C GLU A 26 -0.51 -6.42 2.68
N ALA A 27 -1.11 -7.33 1.92
CA ALA A 27 -0.38 -8.37 1.19
C ALA A 27 0.59 -7.76 0.15
N ALA A 28 0.12 -6.77 -0.63
CA ALA A 28 0.94 -6.07 -1.61
C ALA A 28 2.15 -5.36 -0.97
N LYS A 29 1.97 -4.73 0.21
CA LYS A 29 3.09 -4.16 0.98
C LYS A 29 4.16 -5.20 1.32
N GLN A 30 3.72 -6.38 1.76
CA GLN A 30 4.64 -7.47 2.12
C GLN A 30 5.40 -7.99 0.88
N GLU A 31 4.69 -8.21 -0.22
CA GLU A 31 5.30 -8.65 -1.49
C GLU A 31 6.32 -7.64 -2.02
N LEU A 32 5.97 -6.35 -2.02
CA LEU A 32 6.88 -5.26 -2.40
C LEU A 32 8.12 -5.24 -1.50
N SER A 33 7.95 -5.34 -0.18
CA SER A 33 9.08 -5.38 0.75
C SER A 33 10.04 -6.54 0.45
N VAL A 34 9.51 -7.74 0.18
CA VAL A 34 10.33 -8.91 -0.18
C VAL A 34 11.06 -8.70 -1.50
N ALA A 35 10.38 -8.18 -2.52
CA ALA A 35 10.98 -7.92 -3.83
C ALA A 35 12.11 -6.88 -3.74
N VAL A 36 11.91 -5.84 -2.93
CA VAL A 36 12.90 -4.78 -2.69
C VAL A 36 14.13 -5.32 -1.95
N ASP A 37 13.93 -6.15 -0.93
CA ASP A 37 15.04 -6.77 -0.20
C ASP A 37 15.87 -7.70 -1.11
N GLN A 38 15.22 -8.48 -1.97
CA GLN A 38 15.89 -9.33 -2.95
C GLN A 38 16.68 -8.52 -3.97
N ALA A 39 16.08 -7.45 -4.51
CA ALA A 39 16.75 -6.55 -5.46
C ALA A 39 17.96 -5.85 -4.81
N ALA A 40 17.82 -5.36 -3.58
CA ALA A 40 18.89 -4.73 -2.83
C ALA A 40 20.06 -5.69 -2.53
N LEU A 41 19.78 -6.98 -2.27
CA LEU A 41 20.82 -8.02 -2.15
C LEU A 41 21.54 -8.28 -3.47
N GLY A 42 20.80 -8.33 -4.59
CA GLY A 42 21.36 -8.50 -5.93
C GLY A 42 22.35 -7.39 -6.33
N ILE A 43 22.05 -6.14 -5.95
CA ILE A 43 22.96 -5.01 -6.14
C ILE A 43 24.29 -5.23 -5.39
N ASN A 44 24.25 -5.68 -4.13
CA ASN A 44 25.50 -5.92 -3.36
C ASN A 44 26.36 -7.04 -3.97
N ASN A 45 25.72 -8.10 -4.47
CA ASN A 45 26.43 -9.25 -5.04
C ASN A 45 27.07 -8.97 -6.40
N THR A 46 26.49 -8.06 -7.19
CA THR A 46 27.04 -7.68 -8.52
C THR A 46 28.24 -6.75 -8.43
N GLN A 47 28.39 -5.97 -7.35
CA GLN A 47 29.57 -5.12 -7.12
C GLN A 47 30.86 -5.91 -6.81
N GLY A 48 30.78 -7.22 -6.53
CA GLY A 48 31.93 -8.08 -6.20
C GLY A 48 32.44 -9.00 -7.31
N ALA A 49 31.77 -9.11 -8.45
CA ALA A 49 32.07 -10.13 -9.47
C ALA A 49 32.68 -9.51 -10.75
N SER A 50 34.01 -9.42 -10.81
CA SER A 50 34.72 -8.59 -11.80
C SER A 50 35.16 -9.27 -13.11
N SER A 51 34.78 -10.50 -13.47
CA SER A 51 35.45 -11.11 -14.65
C SER A 51 34.80 -12.31 -15.34
N GLN A 52 33.58 -12.68 -15.00
CA GLN A 52 32.90 -13.81 -15.67
C GLN A 52 31.50 -13.33 -16.09
N TYR A 53 30.86 -13.98 -17.06
CA TYR A 53 29.42 -13.84 -17.40
C TYR A 53 28.99 -12.75 -18.40
N SER A 54 28.89 -13.12 -19.67
CA SER A 54 27.91 -12.54 -20.61
C SER A 54 26.46 -12.71 -20.11
N ALA A 55 26.17 -13.79 -19.39
CA ALA A 55 24.87 -14.06 -18.78
C ALA A 55 24.52 -13.09 -17.62
N LEU A 56 25.50 -12.60 -16.86
CA LEU A 56 25.26 -11.53 -15.87
C LEU A 56 25.03 -10.20 -16.57
N LYS A 57 25.64 -9.97 -17.74
CA LYS A 57 25.40 -8.76 -18.53
C LYS A 57 23.98 -8.73 -19.09
N GLU A 58 23.46 -9.86 -19.55
CA GLU A 58 22.05 -10.02 -19.93
C GLU A 58 21.11 -9.91 -18.71
N LEU A 59 21.48 -10.44 -17.54
CA LEU A 59 20.69 -10.29 -16.31
C LEU A 59 20.71 -8.84 -15.78
N GLN A 60 21.84 -8.15 -15.89
CA GLN A 60 22.00 -6.72 -15.56
C GLN A 60 21.11 -5.84 -16.45
N GLN A 61 20.89 -6.24 -17.71
CA GLN A 61 20.01 -5.51 -18.63
C GLN A 61 18.54 -5.54 -18.18
N PHE A 62 18.13 -6.56 -17.43
CA PHE A 62 16.80 -6.67 -16.82
C PHE A 62 16.74 -6.09 -15.41
N GLY A 63 17.89 -5.94 -14.73
CA GLY A 63 17.98 -5.34 -13.40
C GLY A 63 17.49 -3.88 -13.38
N ARG A 64 17.92 -3.06 -14.34
CA ARG A 64 17.52 -1.64 -14.38
C ARG A 64 16.02 -1.45 -14.63
N PRO A 65 15.38 -2.11 -15.62
CA PRO A 65 13.92 -2.09 -15.74
C PRO A 65 13.19 -2.60 -14.51
N ALA A 66 13.66 -3.66 -13.86
CA ALA A 66 13.05 -4.18 -12.63
C ALA A 66 13.16 -3.18 -11.46
N HIS A 67 14.29 -2.49 -11.31
CA HIS A 67 14.47 -1.43 -10.33
C HIS A 67 13.53 -0.25 -10.57
N VAL A 68 13.34 0.17 -11.83
CA VAL A 68 12.35 1.20 -12.19
C VAL A 68 10.94 0.77 -11.79
N SER A 69 10.55 -0.47 -12.11
CA SER A 69 9.24 -1.01 -11.70
C SER A 69 9.05 -0.99 -10.19
N LEU A 70 10.07 -1.34 -9.40
CA LEU A 70 9.98 -1.32 -7.93
C LEU A 70 9.82 0.09 -7.37
N VAL A 71 10.48 1.10 -7.97
CA VAL A 71 10.30 2.51 -7.59
C VAL A 71 8.90 2.99 -7.94
N THR A 72 8.40 2.67 -9.15
CA THR A 72 7.03 3.03 -9.54
C THR A 72 6.00 2.38 -8.62
N LEU A 73 6.18 1.11 -8.25
CA LEU A 73 5.30 0.44 -7.29
C LEU A 73 5.35 1.08 -5.90
N ASP A 74 6.52 1.53 -5.42
CA ASP A 74 6.65 2.26 -4.16
C ASP A 74 5.85 3.57 -4.16
N GLU A 75 5.96 4.34 -5.26
CA GLU A 75 5.20 5.58 -5.46
C GLU A 75 3.69 5.33 -5.56
N GLU A 76 3.26 4.30 -6.29
CA GLU A 76 1.85 3.92 -6.41
C GLU A 76 1.27 3.50 -5.06
N MET A 77 2.01 2.73 -4.26
CA MET A 77 1.59 2.35 -2.90
C MET A 77 1.47 3.59 -2.01
N ALA A 78 2.44 4.50 -2.06
CA ALA A 78 2.38 5.75 -1.29
C ALA A 78 1.18 6.63 -1.69
N ASN A 79 0.88 6.75 -2.99
CA ASN A 79 -0.28 7.51 -3.46
C ASN A 79 -1.59 6.85 -3.03
N LEU A 80 -1.70 5.52 -3.18
CA LEU A 80 -2.89 4.78 -2.77
C LEU A 80 -3.12 4.88 -1.25
N SER A 81 -2.05 4.88 -0.45
CA SER A 81 -2.13 5.15 1.00
C SER A 81 -2.81 6.48 1.29
N LEU A 82 -2.39 7.55 0.61
CA LEU A 82 -2.93 8.90 0.81
C LEU A 82 -4.41 8.97 0.40
N ASP A 83 -4.75 8.45 -0.78
CA ASP A 83 -6.12 8.45 -1.29
C ASP A 83 -7.07 7.67 -0.37
N GLN A 84 -6.60 6.54 0.18
CA GLN A 84 -7.40 5.71 1.09
C GLN A 84 -7.49 6.31 2.50
N GLU A 85 -6.45 6.97 2.99
CA GLU A 85 -6.51 7.71 4.25
C GLU A 85 -7.54 8.85 4.18
N GLU A 86 -7.55 9.63 3.09
CA GLU A 86 -8.56 10.68 2.87
C GLU A 86 -9.97 10.08 2.79
N THR A 87 -10.15 9.00 2.02
CA THR A 87 -11.44 8.30 1.91
C THR A 87 -11.93 7.81 3.28
N ILE A 88 -11.04 7.26 4.11
CA ILE A 88 -11.39 6.77 5.45
C ILE A 88 -11.74 7.92 6.39
N GLU A 89 -11.05 9.06 6.30
CA GLU A 89 -11.38 10.26 7.06
C GLU A 89 -12.77 10.81 6.68
N ASP A 90 -13.07 10.88 5.39
CA ASP A 90 -14.40 11.26 4.88
C ASP A 90 -15.49 10.31 5.38
N LEU A 91 -15.24 9.00 5.39
CA LEU A 91 -16.16 8.01 5.94
C LEU A 91 -16.38 8.20 7.45
N ARG A 92 -15.33 8.51 8.22
CA ARG A 92 -15.46 8.82 9.65
C ARG A 92 -16.30 10.06 9.87
N TRP A 93 -16.08 11.12 9.10
CA TRP A 93 -16.88 12.34 9.20
C TRP A 93 -18.34 12.10 8.84
N SER A 94 -18.58 11.30 7.80
CA SER A 94 -19.90 10.83 7.41
C SER A 94 -20.60 10.10 8.56
N VAL A 95 -19.92 9.11 9.16
CA VAL A 95 -20.41 8.35 10.33
C VAL A 95 -20.61 9.26 11.56
N ASP A 96 -19.84 10.31 11.74
CA ASP A 96 -20.07 11.26 12.85
C ASP A 96 -21.29 12.17 12.62
N SER A 97 -21.59 12.49 11.35
CA SER A 97 -22.66 13.41 10.97
C SER A 97 -24.08 12.84 11.00
N PHE A 98 -24.23 11.50 11.08
CA PHE A 98 -25.53 10.84 11.08
C PHE A 98 -26.05 10.57 12.49
N GLU A 99 -27.38 10.65 12.67
CA GLU A 99 -28.04 10.16 13.88
C GLU A 99 -28.14 8.63 13.83
N PHE A 100 -27.52 7.96 14.80
CA PHE A 100 -27.61 6.51 14.98
C PHE A 100 -28.66 6.17 16.03
N GLU A 101 -29.47 5.15 15.74
CA GLU A 101 -30.38 4.57 16.75
C GLU A 101 -29.62 3.70 17.76
N ASP A 102 -28.48 3.14 17.36
CA ASP A 102 -27.59 2.31 18.18
C ASP A 102 -26.16 2.86 18.17
N GLU A 103 -25.72 3.38 19.32
CA GLU A 103 -24.36 3.93 19.48
C GLU A 103 -23.28 2.83 19.49
N ALA A 104 -23.63 1.60 19.89
CA ALA A 104 -22.67 0.50 19.86
C ALA A 104 -22.29 0.14 18.41
N GLU A 105 -23.27 0.20 17.50
CA GLU A 105 -23.05 0.00 16.08
C GLU A 105 -22.20 1.11 15.46
N ARG A 106 -22.47 2.39 15.83
CA ARG A 106 -21.62 3.51 15.40
C ARG A 106 -20.16 3.28 15.80
N GLN A 107 -19.94 2.84 17.04
CA GLN A 107 -18.60 2.61 17.56
C GLN A 107 -17.88 1.43 16.88
N ASP A 108 -18.60 0.37 16.50
CA ASP A 108 -18.04 -0.77 15.74
C ASP A 108 -17.57 -0.35 14.34
N ILE A 109 -18.35 0.49 13.67
CA ILE A 109 -17.98 1.06 12.36
C ILE A 109 -16.73 1.94 12.49
N LEU A 110 -16.68 2.83 13.49
CA LEU A 110 -15.52 3.68 13.71
C LEU A 110 -14.26 2.86 14.03
N SER A 111 -14.37 1.85 14.89
CA SER A 111 -13.26 0.94 15.19
C SER A 111 -12.80 0.17 13.96
N THR A 112 -13.72 -0.19 13.06
CA THR A 112 -13.38 -0.80 11.78
C THR A 112 -12.57 0.17 10.90
N LEU A 113 -12.99 1.43 10.80
CA LEU A 113 -12.30 2.46 10.03
C LEU A 113 -10.92 2.79 10.62
N ASP A 114 -10.73 2.65 11.94
CA ASP A 114 -9.42 2.71 12.59
C ASP A 114 -8.50 1.59 12.13
N GLY A 115 -8.96 0.34 12.20
CA GLY A 115 -8.15 -0.79 11.71
C GLY A 115 -7.83 -0.71 10.22
N LEU A 116 -8.73 -0.13 9.41
CA LEU A 116 -8.47 0.09 7.99
C LEU A 116 -7.41 1.16 7.74
N SER A 117 -7.45 2.27 8.48
CA SER A 117 -6.42 3.31 8.39
C SER A 117 -5.03 2.74 8.70
N GLU A 118 -4.91 1.88 9.72
CA GLU A 118 -3.66 1.19 10.01
C GLU A 118 -3.20 0.29 8.85
N LYS A 119 -4.12 -0.44 8.21
CA LYS A 119 -3.80 -1.30 7.05
C LYS A 119 -3.32 -0.50 5.86
N PHE A 120 -3.94 0.64 5.56
CA PHE A 120 -3.53 1.48 4.44
C PHE A 120 -2.28 2.31 4.71
N SER A 121 -1.89 2.50 5.97
CA SER A 121 -0.65 3.19 6.32
C SER A 121 0.55 2.60 5.57
N TYR A 122 1.36 3.47 5.00
CA TYR A 122 2.48 3.09 4.17
C TYR A 122 3.81 3.64 4.66
N THR A 123 4.85 2.82 4.55
CA THR A 123 6.23 3.24 4.76
C THR A 123 7.09 2.48 3.75
N SER A 124 7.86 3.24 2.95
CA SER A 124 8.72 2.65 1.93
C SER A 124 9.71 1.64 2.53
N PRO A 125 9.93 0.47 1.88
CA PRO A 125 10.89 -0.51 2.36
C PRO A 125 12.32 0.04 2.40
N LYS A 126 13.08 -0.29 3.44
CA LYS A 126 14.45 0.25 3.66
C LYS A 126 15.40 0.04 2.47
N GLY A 127 15.25 -1.08 1.77
CA GLY A 127 16.05 -1.42 0.59
C GLY A 127 15.84 -0.49 -0.61
N MET A 128 14.77 0.32 -0.63
CA MET A 128 14.44 1.20 -1.76
C MET A 128 15.50 2.27 -1.99
N SER A 129 16.12 2.78 -0.91
CA SER A 129 17.26 3.71 -0.99
C SER A 129 18.40 3.18 -1.86
N LYS A 130 18.75 1.90 -1.71
CA LYS A 130 19.80 1.25 -2.50
C LYS A 130 19.41 1.07 -3.97
N ILE A 131 18.12 0.82 -4.23
CA ILE A 131 17.59 0.69 -5.58
C ILE A 131 17.65 2.05 -6.29
N HIS A 132 17.26 3.14 -5.61
CA HIS A 132 17.42 4.49 -6.12
C HIS A 132 18.88 4.84 -6.42
N ASP A 133 19.81 4.52 -5.53
CA ASP A 133 21.24 4.76 -5.75
C ASP A 133 21.74 4.01 -6.99
N ALA A 134 21.34 2.75 -7.18
CA ALA A 134 21.74 1.93 -8.34
C ALA A 134 21.13 2.41 -9.67
N LEU A 135 20.00 3.12 -9.65
CA LEU A 135 19.41 3.72 -10.85
C LEU A 135 20.13 5.00 -11.30
N ASN A 136 20.76 5.69 -10.35
CA ASN A 136 21.41 6.99 -10.49
C ASN A 136 22.95 6.91 -10.58
N SER A 137 23.55 5.75 -10.33
CA SER A 137 24.99 5.46 -10.52
C SER A 137 25.36 5.23 -11.97
#